data_AF-V5GFC5-F1
#
_entry.id   AF-V5GFC5-F1
#
_cell.length_a   1.000
_cell.length_b   1.000
_cell.length_c   1.000
_cell.angle_alpha   90.00
_cell.angle_beta   90.00
_cell.angle_gamma   90.00
#
_symmetry.space_group_name_H-M   'P 1'
#
loop_
_entity.id
_entity.type
_entity.pdbx_description
1 polymer ?
#
loop_
_entity_poly.entity_id
_entity_poly.type
_entity_poly.pdbx_seq_one_letter_code
_entity_poly.pdbx_strand_id
1 'polypeptide(L)'
;KINTLTLYIGFCASLGIVVVASFQETNAFVVHLLGAGMCFGLGSIYHIIQVIISFSLYPTFGKKSLNIYRLICTILYFVTLSLTAIFLVLSLLKFKGDDITKWVEEDGGYDLHLVSTIAEWIMVAFNQLIILTLAFEFKYIQFSEPKINTDLG
;
A
#
# COMPACT_ATOMS: atom_id res chain seq x y z
N LYS A 1 5.71 -1.89 -20.74
CA LYS A 1 5.38 -3.23 -20.20
C LYS A 1 5.28 -3.22 -18.67
N ILE A 2 6.36 -2.87 -17.94
CA ILE A 2 6.33 -2.80 -16.46
C ILE A 2 5.28 -1.78 -15.96
N ASN A 3 5.23 -0.57 -16.51
CA ASN A 3 4.22 0.44 -16.11
C ASN A 3 2.77 -0.05 -16.26
N THR A 4 2.46 -0.77 -17.35
CA THR A 4 1.13 -1.34 -17.59
C THR A 4 0.80 -2.45 -16.59
N LEU A 5 1.77 -3.30 -16.24
CA LEU A 5 1.60 -4.30 -15.18
C LEU A 5 1.31 -3.61 -13.83
N THR A 6 2.08 -2.57 -13.50
CA THR A 6 1.90 -1.79 -12.26
C THR A 6 0.51 -1.16 -12.18
N LEU A 7 -0.05 -0.72 -13.32
CA LEU A 7 -1.42 -0.21 -13.38
C LEU A 7 -2.44 -1.27 -12.93
N TYR A 8 -2.36 -2.48 -13.47
CA TYR A 8 -3.28 -3.56 -13.09
C TYR A 8 -3.11 -3.97 -11.62
N ILE A 9 -1.88 -4.05 -11.12
CA ILE A 9 -1.60 -4.33 -9.70
C ILE A 9 -2.21 -3.22 -8.82
N GLY A 10 -2.04 -1.95 -9.20
CA GLY A 10 -2.61 -0.82 -8.49
C GLY A 10 -4.15 -0.82 -8.47
N PHE A 11 -4.80 -1.22 -9.57
CA PHE A 11 -6.25 -1.39 -9.60
C PHE A 11 -6.70 -2.51 -8.65
N CYS A 12 -6.05 -3.66 -8.66
CA CYS A 12 -6.36 -4.75 -7.75
C CYS A 12 -6.14 -4.37 -6.27
N ALA A 13 -5.06 -3.62 -5.96
CA ALA A 13 -4.83 -3.10 -4.62
C ALA A 13 -5.95 -2.11 -4.21
N SER A 14 -6.37 -1.25 -5.12
CA SER A 14 -7.45 -0.28 -4.88
C SER A 14 -8.81 -0.96 -4.64
N LEU A 15 -9.09 -2.07 -5.34
CA LEU A 15 -10.26 -2.91 -5.04
C LEU A 15 -10.19 -3.47 -3.61
N GLY A 16 -9.00 -3.84 -3.13
CA GLY A 16 -8.79 -4.24 -1.74
C GLY A 16 -9.22 -3.18 -0.73
N ILE A 17 -8.93 -1.89 -1.00
CA ILE A 17 -9.38 -0.77 -0.15
C ILE A 17 -10.91 -0.74 -0.05
N VAL A 18 -11.60 -0.91 -1.18
CA VAL A 18 -13.08 -0.94 -1.21
C VAL A 18 -13.61 -2.10 -0.37
N VAL A 19 -12.97 -3.28 -0.45
CA VAL A 19 -13.34 -4.44 0.37
C VAL A 19 -13.15 -4.15 1.86
N VAL A 20 -11.96 -3.68 2.28
CA VAL A 20 -11.66 -3.34 3.68
C VAL A 20 -12.65 -2.31 4.24
N ALA A 21 -12.99 -1.28 3.45
CA ALA A 21 -13.92 -0.23 3.85
C ALA A 21 -15.37 -0.71 3.93
N SER A 22 -15.78 -1.64 3.05
CA SER A 22 -17.15 -2.15 3.00
C SER A 22 -17.40 -3.27 4.00
N PHE A 23 -16.38 -4.07 4.28
CA PHE A 23 -16.44 -5.25 5.15
C PHE A 23 -15.50 -5.01 6.33
N GLN A 24 -16.03 -4.35 7.37
CA GLN A 24 -15.27 -4.09 8.60
C GLN A 24 -14.94 -5.39 9.33
N GLU A 25 -13.83 -5.37 10.07
CA GLU A 25 -13.32 -6.50 10.85
C GLU A 25 -14.39 -7.09 11.79
N THR A 26 -15.19 -6.22 12.42
CA THR A 26 -16.27 -6.58 13.35
C THR A 26 -17.48 -7.24 12.71
N ASN A 27 -17.68 -7.08 11.40
CA ASN A 27 -18.86 -7.60 10.69
C ASN A 27 -18.52 -8.81 9.80
N ALA A 28 -17.36 -8.79 9.14
CA ALA A 28 -16.96 -9.82 8.20
C ALA A 28 -15.44 -10.00 8.18
N PHE A 29 -14.87 -10.44 9.31
CA PHE A 29 -13.44 -10.62 9.55
C PHE A 29 -12.68 -11.27 8.38
N VAL A 30 -13.16 -12.40 7.86
CA VAL A 30 -12.48 -13.13 6.76
C VAL A 30 -12.43 -12.31 5.48
N VAL A 31 -13.54 -11.64 5.14
CA VAL A 31 -13.63 -10.79 3.95
C VAL A 31 -12.74 -9.56 4.11
N HIS A 32 -12.71 -8.98 5.31
CA HIS A 32 -11.82 -7.89 5.68
C HIS A 32 -10.35 -8.28 5.45
N LEU A 33 -9.93 -9.44 5.95
CA LEU A 33 -8.55 -9.93 5.83
C LEU A 33 -8.15 -10.19 4.36
N LEU A 34 -9.08 -10.70 3.55
CA LEU A 34 -8.86 -10.82 2.09
C LEU A 34 -8.67 -9.45 1.44
N GLY A 35 -9.51 -8.48 1.79
CA GLY A 35 -9.38 -7.10 1.35
C GLY A 35 -8.04 -6.48 1.77
N ALA A 36 -7.62 -6.69 3.00
CA ALA A 36 -6.36 -6.19 3.55
C ALA A 36 -5.16 -6.82 2.83
N GLY A 37 -5.20 -8.14 2.58
CA GLY A 37 -4.18 -8.83 1.78
C GLY A 37 -4.08 -8.31 0.35
N MET A 38 -5.22 -8.05 -0.30
CA MET A 38 -5.26 -7.42 -1.61
C MET A 38 -4.70 -5.99 -1.58
N CYS A 39 -5.19 -5.15 -0.66
CA CYS A 39 -4.79 -3.76 -0.52
C CYS A 39 -3.30 -3.64 -0.22
N PHE A 40 -2.85 -4.24 0.89
CA PHE A 40 -1.52 -4.00 1.40
C PHE A 40 -0.46 -4.90 0.75
N GLY A 41 -0.80 -6.15 0.46
CA GLY A 41 0.10 -7.09 -0.22
C GLY A 41 0.40 -6.65 -1.65
N LEU A 42 -0.64 -6.41 -2.47
CA LEU A 42 -0.46 -5.90 -3.82
C LEU A 42 0.04 -4.45 -3.82
N GLY A 43 -0.35 -3.64 -2.83
CA GLY A 43 0.20 -2.30 -2.59
C GLY A 43 1.72 -2.32 -2.40
N SER A 44 2.26 -3.33 -1.69
CA SER A 44 3.71 -3.50 -1.55
C SER A 44 4.40 -3.71 -2.90
N ILE A 45 3.84 -4.59 -3.73
CA ILE A 45 4.38 -4.88 -5.06
C ILE A 45 4.30 -3.62 -5.94
N TYR A 46 3.17 -2.91 -5.87
CA TYR A 46 2.97 -1.63 -6.56
C TYR A 46 4.05 -0.61 -6.16
N HIS A 47 4.29 -0.39 -4.87
CA HIS A 47 5.29 0.57 -4.39
C HIS A 47 6.71 0.22 -4.85
N ILE A 48 7.11 -1.06 -4.76
CA ILE A 48 8.42 -1.52 -5.23
C ILE A 48 8.60 -1.18 -6.72
N ILE A 49 7.61 -1.49 -7.55
CA ILE A 49 7.71 -1.22 -8.98
C ILE A 49 7.67 0.30 -9.26
N GLN A 50 6.87 1.07 -8.52
CA GLN A 50 6.85 2.54 -8.66
C GLN A 50 8.20 3.17 -8.32
N VAL A 51 8.92 2.66 -7.31
CA VAL A 51 10.29 3.11 -7.01
C VAL A 51 11.24 2.79 -8.16
N ILE A 52 11.19 1.57 -8.72
CA ILE A 52 12.01 1.17 -9.86
C ILE A 52 11.75 2.07 -11.07
N ILE A 53 10.48 2.33 -11.39
CA ILE A 53 10.08 3.24 -12.48
C ILE A 53 10.59 4.66 -12.20
N SER A 54 10.40 5.18 -10.99
CA SER A 54 10.84 6.52 -10.60
C SER A 54 12.34 6.73 -10.80
N PHE A 55 13.16 5.76 -10.41
CA PHE A 55 14.61 5.82 -10.63
C PHE A 55 14.99 5.65 -12.11
N SER A 56 14.25 4.83 -12.86
CA SER A 56 14.49 4.62 -14.29
C SER A 56 14.15 5.84 -15.14
N LEU A 57 13.24 6.70 -14.66
CA LEU A 57 12.87 7.96 -15.32
C LEU A 57 13.82 9.11 -15.00
N TYR A 58 14.59 9.02 -13.91
CA TYR A 58 15.59 10.03 -13.56
C TYR A 58 16.84 9.91 -14.46
N PRO A 59 17.44 11.02 -14.94
CA PRO A 59 17.14 12.42 -14.60
C PRO A 59 16.10 13.10 -15.51
N THR A 60 15.54 12.40 -16.50
CA THR A 60 14.59 12.96 -17.47
C THR A 60 13.30 13.45 -16.81
N PHE A 61 12.80 12.75 -15.79
CA PHE A 61 11.62 13.11 -15.02
C PHE A 61 11.81 12.80 -13.53
N GLY A 62 11.21 13.64 -12.69
CA GLY A 62 11.27 13.52 -11.23
C GLY A 62 12.58 14.01 -10.59
N LYS A 63 12.66 13.90 -9.26
CA LYS A 63 13.83 14.34 -8.46
C LYS A 63 14.47 13.15 -7.74
N LYS A 64 15.79 13.03 -7.79
CA LYS A 64 16.53 11.94 -7.10
C LYS A 64 16.23 11.88 -5.60
N SER A 65 16.11 13.03 -4.92
CA SER A 65 15.76 13.08 -3.50
C SER A 65 14.38 12.51 -3.21
N LEU A 66 13.39 12.77 -4.08
CA LEU A 66 12.04 12.23 -3.94
C LEU A 66 12.02 10.71 -4.21
N ASN A 67 12.80 10.24 -5.18
CA ASN A 67 12.96 8.81 -5.45
C ASN A 67 13.58 8.05 -4.25
N ILE A 68 14.60 8.64 -3.61
CA ILE A 68 15.19 8.09 -2.38
C ILE A 68 14.17 8.09 -1.24
N TYR A 69 13.39 9.17 -1.07
CA TYR A 69 12.33 9.24 -0.08
C TYR A 69 11.28 8.13 -0.28
N ARG A 70 10.83 7.90 -1.53
CA ARG A 70 9.91 6.79 -1.86
C ARG A 70 10.52 5.42 -1.55
N LEU A 71 11.80 5.22 -1.84
CA LEU A 71 12.50 3.98 -1.50
C LEU A 71 12.50 3.73 0.01
N ILE A 72 12.84 4.74 0.82
CA ILE A 72 12.82 4.64 2.28
C ILE A 72 11.42 4.31 2.78
N CYS A 73 10.40 5.04 2.31
CA CYS A 73 9.00 4.78 2.68
C CYS A 73 8.56 3.37 2.27
N THR A 74 8.99 2.88 1.10
CA THR A 74 8.65 1.53 0.62
C THR A 74 9.29 0.44 1.48
N ILE A 75 10.54 0.64 1.92
CA ILE A 75 11.21 -0.27 2.84
C ILE A 75 10.48 -0.29 4.19
N LEU A 76 10.17 0.87 4.75
CA LEU A 76 9.46 0.98 6.03
C LEU A 76 8.04 0.41 5.96
N TYR A 77 7.34 0.63 4.84
CA TYR A 77 6.06 0.01 4.53
C TYR A 77 6.16 -1.53 4.52
N PHE A 78 7.16 -2.10 3.84
CA PHE A 78 7.34 -3.56 3.79
C PHE A 78 7.69 -4.18 5.15
N VAL A 79 8.54 -3.50 5.93
CA VAL A 79 8.88 -3.93 7.30
C VAL A 79 7.63 -3.92 8.17
N THR A 80 6.86 -2.83 8.15
CA THR A 80 5.65 -2.70 8.99
C THR A 80 4.52 -3.61 8.54
N LEU A 81 4.37 -3.89 7.24
CA LEU A 81 3.50 -4.95 6.71
C LEU A 81 3.89 -6.33 7.28
N SER A 82 5.19 -6.65 7.27
CA SER A 82 5.69 -7.93 7.77
C SER A 82 5.46 -8.07 9.28
N LEU A 83 5.72 -7.00 10.04
CA LEU A 83 5.44 -6.97 11.49
C LEU A 83 3.95 -7.14 11.76
N THR A 84 3.10 -6.39 11.05
CA THR A 84 1.63 -6.51 11.16
C THR A 84 1.20 -7.96 10.98
N ALA A 85 1.61 -8.60 9.88
CA ALA A 85 1.24 -9.98 9.57
C ALA A 85 1.77 -10.99 10.61
N ILE A 86 3.04 -10.89 11.00
CA ILE A 86 3.65 -11.81 11.97
C ILE A 86 2.97 -11.68 13.33
N PHE A 87 2.84 -10.46 13.86
CA PHE A 87 2.26 -10.23 15.17
C PHE A 87 0.76 -10.52 15.20
N LEU A 88 0.02 -10.28 14.11
CA LEU A 88 -1.38 -10.67 13.99
C LEU A 88 -1.53 -12.19 14.11
N VAL A 89 -0.77 -12.96 13.31
CA VAL A 89 -0.82 -14.43 13.36
C VAL A 89 -0.43 -14.94 14.75
N LEU A 90 0.63 -14.41 15.35
CA LEU A 90 1.04 -14.80 16.71
C LEU A 90 -0.01 -14.45 17.77
N SER A 91 -0.72 -13.32 17.62
CA SER A 91 -1.81 -12.95 18.51
C SER A 91 -2.97 -13.94 18.41
N LEU A 92 -3.39 -14.28 17.18
CA LEU A 92 -4.48 -15.22 16.92
C LEU A 92 -4.16 -16.64 17.42
N LEU A 93 -2.91 -17.08 17.32
CA LEU A 93 -2.47 -18.36 17.88
C LEU A 93 -2.52 -18.42 19.41
N LYS A 94 -2.43 -17.26 20.08
CA LYS A 94 -2.50 -17.15 21.55
C LYS A 94 -3.88 -16.78 22.08
N PHE A 95 -4.79 -16.39 21.19
CA PHE A 95 -6.14 -15.96 21.55
C PHE A 95 -6.96 -17.10 22.13
N LYS A 96 -7.66 -16.81 23.23
CA LYS A 96 -8.52 -17.72 23.99
C LYS A 96 -9.89 -17.13 24.31
N GLY A 97 -10.16 -15.89 23.88
CA GLY A 97 -11.45 -15.24 24.04
C GLY A 97 -12.51 -15.83 23.10
N ASP A 98 -13.75 -15.37 23.27
CA ASP A 98 -14.90 -15.83 22.49
C ASP A 98 -15.14 -15.00 21.20
N ASP A 99 -14.66 -13.75 21.17
CA ASP A 99 -14.91 -12.80 20.07
C ASP A 99 -13.57 -12.23 19.55
N ILE A 100 -13.07 -12.78 18.44
CA ILE A 100 -11.79 -12.35 17.82
C ILE A 100 -11.77 -10.89 17.34
N THR A 101 -12.92 -10.20 17.34
CA THR A 101 -13.05 -8.80 16.91
C THR A 101 -12.97 -7.82 18.07
N LYS A 102 -12.92 -8.33 19.31
CA LYS A 102 -12.81 -7.53 20.53
C LYS A 102 -11.74 -8.14 21.41
N TRP A 103 -10.67 -7.39 21.63
CA TRP A 103 -9.52 -7.85 22.38
C TRP A 103 -9.48 -7.16 23.74
N VAL A 104 -9.47 -7.97 24.80
CA VAL A 104 -9.10 -7.54 26.16
C VAL A 104 -7.86 -8.28 26.63
N GLU A 105 -7.22 -7.78 27.70
CA GLU A 105 -5.96 -8.33 28.19
C GLU A 105 -6.09 -9.80 28.62
N GLU A 106 -7.28 -10.20 29.08
CA GLU A 106 -7.60 -11.54 29.55
C GLU A 106 -7.71 -12.59 28.42
N ASP A 107 -7.93 -12.17 27.17
CA ASP A 107 -8.13 -13.07 26.04
C ASP A 107 -6.83 -13.76 25.59
N GLY A 108 -5.68 -13.29 26.08
CA GLY A 108 -4.37 -13.79 25.68
C GLY A 108 -3.94 -13.30 24.28
N GLY A 109 -2.66 -12.93 24.15
CA GLY A 109 -2.14 -12.40 22.89
C GLY A 109 -2.45 -10.92 22.64
N TYR A 110 -3.13 -10.23 23.57
CA TYR A 110 -3.47 -8.80 23.50
C TYR A 110 -2.27 -7.91 23.13
N ASP A 111 -1.13 -8.05 23.82
CA ASP A 111 0.07 -7.25 23.52
C ASP A 111 0.58 -7.48 22.09
N LEU A 112 0.48 -8.71 21.58
CA LEU A 112 0.88 -9.02 20.21
C LEU A 112 -0.09 -8.38 19.20
N HIS A 113 -1.40 -8.43 19.49
CA HIS A 113 -2.40 -7.76 18.67
C HIS A 113 -2.21 -6.23 18.68
N LEU A 114 -1.90 -5.64 19.83
CA LEU A 114 -1.58 -4.22 19.96
C LEU A 114 -0.34 -3.84 19.14
N VAL A 115 0.74 -4.62 19.22
CA VAL A 115 1.95 -4.41 18.40
C VAL A 115 1.63 -4.52 16.91
N SER A 116 0.83 -5.51 16.51
CA SER A 116 0.36 -5.66 15.12
C SER A 116 -0.42 -4.43 14.66
N THR A 117 -1.36 -3.96 15.47
CA THR A 117 -2.19 -2.78 15.19
C THR A 117 -1.33 -1.53 15.03
N ILE A 118 -0.36 -1.29 15.92
CA ILE A 118 0.56 -0.16 15.81
C ILE A 118 1.36 -0.25 14.51
N ALA A 119 1.89 -1.43 14.17
CA ALA A 119 2.61 -1.64 12.92
C ALA A 119 1.71 -1.38 11.70
N GLU A 120 0.43 -1.77 11.75
CA GLU A 120 -0.54 -1.56 10.68
C GLU A 120 -0.76 -0.07 10.43
N TRP A 121 -1.00 0.72 11.46
CA TRP A 121 -1.22 2.17 11.30
C TRP A 121 0.02 2.90 10.77
N ILE A 122 1.22 2.46 11.16
CA ILE A 122 2.47 2.99 10.58
C ILE A 122 2.59 2.59 9.11
N MET A 123 2.27 1.34 8.74
CA MET A 123 2.22 0.88 7.35
C MET A 123 1.25 1.74 6.53
N VAL A 124 0.04 1.98 7.04
CA VAL A 124 -0.98 2.83 6.39
C VAL A 124 -0.43 4.25 6.19
N ALA A 125 0.25 4.83 7.18
CA ALA A 125 0.86 6.15 7.05
C ALA A 125 1.90 6.20 5.92
N PHE A 126 2.80 5.21 5.83
CA PHE A 126 3.78 5.15 4.74
C PHE A 126 3.15 4.94 3.37
N ASN A 127 2.07 4.16 3.26
CA ASN A 127 1.29 4.05 2.03
C ASN A 127 0.79 5.43 1.58
N GLN A 128 0.19 6.21 2.49
CA GLN A 128 -0.30 7.55 2.15
C GLN A 128 0.82 8.48 1.71
N LEU A 129 1.96 8.46 2.40
CA LEU A 129 3.13 9.28 2.03
C LEU A 129 3.63 8.95 0.61
N ILE A 130 3.75 7.67 0.25
CA ILE A 130 4.16 7.26 -1.09
C ILE A 130 3.15 7.74 -2.14
N ILE A 131 1.85 7.50 -1.94
CA ILE A 131 0.79 7.91 -2.87
C ILE A 131 0.78 9.44 -3.05
N LEU A 132 0.93 10.20 -1.96
CA LEU A 132 1.02 11.67 -2.03
C LEU A 132 2.19 12.12 -2.91
N THR A 133 3.37 11.51 -2.74
CA THR A 133 4.52 11.88 -3.58
C THR A 133 4.26 11.61 -5.07
N LEU A 134 3.56 10.54 -5.41
CA LEU A 134 3.20 10.21 -6.80
C LEU A 134 2.15 11.19 -7.35
N ALA A 135 1.12 11.50 -6.56
CA ALA A 135 0.07 12.43 -6.93
C ALA A 135 0.63 13.83 -7.28
N PHE A 136 1.63 14.30 -6.53
CA PHE A 136 2.28 15.58 -6.85
C PHE A 136 3.11 15.52 -8.13
N GLU A 137 3.85 14.44 -8.40
CA GLU A 137 4.61 14.33 -9.65
C GLU A 137 3.71 14.24 -10.88
N PHE A 138 2.59 13.52 -10.80
CA PHE A 138 1.66 13.40 -11.93
C PHE A 138 1.02 14.73 -12.33
N LYS A 139 0.88 15.70 -11.41
CA LYS A 139 0.41 17.05 -11.75
C LYS A 139 1.34 17.82 -12.70
N TYR A 140 2.61 17.44 -12.79
CA TYR A 140 3.58 18.07 -13.68
C TYR A 140 3.65 17.41 -15.07
N ILE A 141 2.90 16.33 -15.30
CA ILE A 141 2.84 15.70 -16.63
C ILE A 141 1.88 16.50 -17.50
N GLN A 142 2.40 17.14 -18.55
CA GLN A 142 1.62 17.80 -19.59
C GLN A 142 1.77 17.06 -20.91
N PHE A 143 0.66 16.88 -21.63
CA PHE A 143 0.67 16.35 -22.98
C PHE A 143 0.66 17.52 -23.98
N SER A 144 1.70 17.60 -24.81
CA SER A 144 1.72 18.54 -25.93
C SER A 144 0.95 17.92 -27.09
N GLU A 145 0.01 18.68 -27.66
CA GLU A 145 -0.67 18.25 -28.88
C GLU A 145 0.34 18.10 -30.03
N PRO A 146 0.24 17.03 -30.86
CA PRO A 146 1.08 16.90 -32.03
C PRO A 146 0.78 18.04 -33.01
N LYS A 147 1.83 18.70 -33.51
CA LYS A 147 1.68 19.70 -34.58
C LYS A 147 1.20 18.99 -35.85
N ILE A 148 -0.04 19.23 -36.24
CA ILE A 148 -0.57 18.77 -37.53
C ILE A 148 0.01 19.70 -38.59
N ASN A 149 0.90 19.19 -39.45
CA ASN A 149 1.39 19.95 -40.59
C ASN A 149 0.37 19.83 -41.74
N THR A 150 -0.29 20.94 -42.07
CA THR A 150 -1.29 21.02 -43.15
C THR A 150 -0.69 21.43 -44.50
N ASP A 151 0.63 21.48 -44.63
CA ASP A 151 1.34 21.86 -45.87
C ASP A 151 1.32 20.74 -46.95
N LEU A 152 0.13 20.16 -47.18
CA LEU A 152 -0.19 19.41 -48.39
C LEU A 152 -0.89 20.38 -49.35
N GLY A 153 -0.10 21.21 -50.05
CA GLY A 153 -0.54 22.15 -51.07
C GLY A 153 0.59 22.47 -52.03
#